data_AF-A0A7J4Q0G9-F1
#
_entry.id   AF-A0A7J4Q0G9-F1
#
_cell.length_a   1.000
_cell.length_b   1.000
_cell.length_c   1.000
_cell.angle_alpha   90.00
_cell.angle_beta   90.00
_cell.angle_gamma   90.00
#
_symmetry.space_group_name_H-M   'P 1'
#
loop_
_entity.id
_entity.type
_entity.pdbx_description
1 polymer ?
#
loop_
_entity_poly.entity_id
_entity_poly.type
_entity_poly.pdbx_seq_one_letter_code
_entity_poly.pdbx_strand_id
1 'polypeptide(L)'
;MIGGLGPLEMFVLVGIFFVLFGAERLPKMANAIGRSKGEFQKGLADTTRAVDPSKAIEDMDAGGRTAEQRLFERAKAVGIDPAGMEVNALETKVKALEALESEE
;
A
#
# COMPACT_ATOMS: atom_id res chain seq x y z
N MET A 1 18.39 47.50 15.45
CA MET A 1 18.48 46.94 14.09
C MET A 1 18.86 45.47 14.21
N ILE A 2 17.89 44.57 14.14
CA ILE A 2 18.17 43.15 13.87
C ILE A 2 18.02 43.03 12.36
N GLY A 3 19.12 43.25 11.63
CA GLY A 3 19.16 43.05 10.19
C GLY A 3 19.02 41.57 9.92
N GLY A 4 17.98 41.17 9.20
CA GLY A 4 17.88 39.82 8.67
C GLY A 4 19.05 39.54 7.73
N LEU A 5 19.46 38.28 7.63
CA LEU A 5 20.46 37.85 6.64
C LEU A 5 19.93 38.21 5.26
N GLY A 6 20.58 39.17 4.60
CA GLY A 6 20.24 39.55 3.24
C GLY A 6 20.71 38.49 2.24
N PRO A 7 20.27 38.60 0.97
CA PRO A 7 20.70 37.70 -0.08
C PRO A 7 22.22 37.63 -0.22
N LEU A 8 22.91 38.76 -0.06
CA LEU A 8 24.37 38.84 -0.19
C LEU A 8 25.07 38.07 0.95
N GLU A 9 24.64 38.26 2.20
CA GLU A 9 25.16 37.53 3.34
C GLU A 9 24.93 36.02 3.19
N MET A 10 23.80 35.62 2.62
CA MET A 10 23.49 34.22 2.32
C MET A 10 24.47 33.63 1.29
N PHE A 11 24.79 34.37 0.22
CA PHE A 11 25.79 33.94 -0.77
C PHE A 11 27.19 33.83 -0.17
N VAL A 12 27.60 34.78 0.67
CA VAL A 12 28.90 34.72 1.37
C VAL A 12 28.97 33.49 2.26
N LEU A 13 27.91 33.20 3.03
CA LEU A 13 27.84 32.01 3.88
C LEU A 13 27.95 30.71 3.07
N VAL A 14 27.21 30.61 1.96
CA VAL A 14 27.28 29.45 1.05
C VAL A 14 28.68 29.33 0.42
N GLY A 15 29.30 30.46 0.07
CA GLY A 15 30.68 30.49 -0.45
C GLY A 15 31.69 29.96 0.57
N ILE A 16 31.64 30.44 1.81
CA ILE A 16 32.49 29.94 2.90
C ILE A 16 32.23 28.46 3.15
N PHE A 17 30.97 28.03 3.17
CA PHE A 17 30.61 26.62 3.29
C PHE A 17 31.27 25.77 2.20
N PHE A 18 31.23 26.21 0.94
CA PHE A 18 31.85 25.47 -0.16
C PHE A 18 33.38 25.44 -0.07
N VAL A 19 34.03 26.47 0.48
CA VAL A 19 35.48 26.44 0.74
C VAL A 19 35.82 25.40 1.81
N LEU A 20 35.01 25.29 2.87
CA LEU A 20 35.28 24.37 3.99
C LEU A 20 34.92 22.92 3.66
N PHE A 21 33.80 22.71 2.99
CA PHE A 21 33.21 21.38 2.80
C PHE A 21 33.29 20.88 1.35
N GLY A 22 33.43 21.78 0.37
CA GLY A 22 33.43 21.46 -1.06
C GLY A 22 32.04 21.54 -1.72
N ALA A 23 32.04 21.83 -3.03
CA ALA A 23 30.82 22.01 -3.85
C ALA A 23 29.86 20.81 -3.84
N GLU A 24 30.39 19.61 -3.61
CA GLU A 24 29.63 18.37 -3.72
C GLU A 24 28.88 17.99 -2.43
N ARG A 25 29.20 18.60 -1.28
CA ARG A 25 28.62 18.19 0.02
C ARG A 25 27.16 18.57 0.18
N LEU A 26 26.78 19.80 -0.16
CA LEU A 26 25.38 20.23 -0.09
C LEU A 26 24.46 19.34 -0.98
N PRO A 27 24.78 19.09 -2.26
CA PRO A 27 23.97 18.21 -3.10
C PRO A 27 23.90 16.77 -2.58
N LYS A 28 25.03 16.20 -2.11
CA LYS A 28 25.06 14.84 -1.56
C LYS A 28 24.17 14.70 -0.33
N MET A 29 24.26 15.64 0.61
CA MET A 29 23.44 15.65 1.82
C MET A 29 21.96 15.84 1.51
N ALA A 30 21.62 16.76 0.61
CA ALA A 30 20.23 16.97 0.17
C ALA A 30 19.63 15.71 -0.48
N ASN A 31 20.40 15.02 -1.32
CA ASN A 31 19.97 13.75 -1.93
C ASN A 31 19.77 12.65 -0.88
N ALA A 32 20.69 12.50 0.08
CA ALA A 32 20.58 11.50 1.13
C ALA A 32 19.36 11.75 2.03
N ILE A 33 19.15 13.00 2.47
CA ILE A 33 17.99 13.40 3.27
C ILE A 33 16.70 13.24 2.47
N GLY A 34 16.68 13.64 1.21
CA GLY A 34 15.52 13.51 0.33
C GLY A 34 15.10 12.06 0.13
N ARG A 35 16.05 11.15 -0.14
CA ARG A 35 15.80 9.71 -0.25
C ARG A 35 15.30 9.12 1.06
N SER A 36 15.96 9.42 2.18
CA SER A 36 15.54 8.91 3.51
C SER A 36 14.13 9.37 3.87
N LYS A 37 13.80 10.64 3.67
CA LYS A 37 12.45 11.17 3.89
C LYS A 37 11.42 10.56 2.94
N GLY A 38 11.79 10.32 1.68
CA GLY A 38 10.93 9.67 0.69
C GLY A 38 10.58 8.23 1.07
N GLU A 39 11.59 7.41 1.38
CA GLU A 39 11.38 6.02 1.83
C GLU A 39 10.63 5.95 3.16
N PHE A 40 10.88 6.90 4.07
CA PHE A 40 10.12 7.01 5.32
C PHE A 40 8.64 7.30 5.09
N GLN A 41 8.33 8.28 4.22
CA GLN A 41 6.93 8.59 3.87
C GLN A 41 6.25 7.44 3.14
N LYS A 42 6.98 6.75 2.26
CA LYS A 42 6.50 5.56 1.58
C LYS A 42 6.19 4.45 2.58
N GLY A 43 7.08 4.15 3.52
CA GLY A 43 6.84 3.16 4.58
C GLY A 43 5.63 3.49 5.46
N LEU A 44 5.42 4.78 5.79
CA LEU A 44 4.22 5.22 6.51
C LEU A 44 2.95 5.02 5.67
N ALA A 45 2.96 5.42 4.40
CA ALA A 45 1.83 5.27 3.50
C ALA A 45 1.48 3.79 3.25
N ASP A 46 2.49 2.94 3.06
CA ASP A 46 2.33 1.50 2.89
C ASP A 46 1.76 0.86 4.16
N THR A 47 2.18 1.30 5.36
CA THR A 47 1.61 0.83 6.63
C THR A 47 0.15 1.26 6.78
N THR A 48 -0.16 2.53 6.51
CA THR A 48 -1.54 3.03 6.52
C THR A 48 -2.43 2.32 5.49
N ARG A 49 -1.87 1.94 4.35
CA ARG A 49 -2.59 1.21 3.29
C ARG A 49 -2.66 -0.31 3.54
N ALA A 50 -1.71 -0.87 4.27
CA ALA A 50 -1.76 -2.26 4.74
C ALA A 50 -2.81 -2.42 5.86
N VAL A 51 -3.01 -1.38 6.67
CA VAL A 51 -4.20 -1.22 7.51
C VAL A 51 -5.33 -0.60 6.68
N ASP A 52 -5.63 -1.19 5.52
CA ASP A 52 -6.90 -0.91 4.86
C ASP A 52 -7.99 -1.58 5.72
N PRO A 53 -8.79 -0.79 6.48
CA PRO A 53 -9.78 -1.37 7.35
C PRO A 53 -10.74 -2.22 6.54
N SER A 54 -10.97 -1.91 5.26
CA SER A 54 -11.86 -2.70 4.41
C SER A 54 -11.33 -4.11 4.17
N LYS A 55 -10.02 -4.31 3.95
CA LYS A 55 -9.45 -5.66 3.84
C LYS A 55 -9.41 -6.41 5.16
N ALA A 56 -9.09 -5.70 6.25
CA ALA A 56 -9.10 -6.29 7.59
C ALA A 56 -10.53 -6.66 8.03
N ILE A 57 -11.52 -5.81 7.72
CA ILE A 57 -12.94 -6.06 7.93
C ILE A 57 -13.40 -7.19 7.03
N GLU A 58 -12.98 -7.26 5.76
CA GLU A 58 -13.34 -8.36 4.85
C GLU A 58 -12.76 -9.71 5.31
N ASP A 59 -11.53 -9.73 5.85
CA ASP A 59 -10.93 -10.92 6.49
C ASP A 59 -11.62 -11.30 7.82
N MET A 60 -12.07 -10.30 8.59
CA MET A 60 -12.82 -10.53 9.84
C MET A 60 -14.27 -10.98 9.60
N ASP A 61 -14.98 -10.38 8.63
CA ASP A 61 -16.32 -10.74 8.17
C ASP A 61 -16.31 -12.11 7.46
N ALA A 62 -15.18 -12.49 6.85
CA ALA A 62 -14.94 -13.84 6.36
C ALA A 62 -14.75 -14.89 7.47
N GLY A 63 -14.79 -14.50 8.75
CA GLY A 63 -14.73 -15.40 9.90
C GLY A 63 -13.42 -16.21 9.97
N GLY A 64 -12.33 -15.68 9.41
CA GLY A 64 -11.04 -16.38 9.32
C GLY A 64 -11.02 -17.57 8.35
N ARG A 65 -11.98 -17.69 7.45
CA ARG A 65 -12.03 -18.75 6.43
C ARG A 65 -11.27 -18.32 5.16
N THR A 66 -10.50 -19.23 4.60
CA THR A 66 -9.77 -18.97 3.33
C THR A 66 -10.75 -18.79 2.16
N ALA A 67 -10.32 -18.11 1.10
CA ALA A 67 -11.16 -17.85 -0.09
C ALA A 67 -11.77 -19.14 -0.69
N GLU A 68 -11.00 -20.23 -0.70
CA GLU A 68 -11.45 -21.56 -1.13
C GLU A 68 -12.53 -22.14 -0.23
N GLN A 69 -12.40 -22.04 1.10
CA GLN A 69 -13.40 -22.55 2.04
C GLN A 69 -14.77 -21.88 1.84
N ARG A 70 -14.78 -20.56 1.55
CA ARG A 70 -16.03 -19.84 1.23
C ARG A 70 -16.65 -20.32 -0.08
N LEU A 71 -15.83 -20.56 -1.09
CA LEU A 71 -16.29 -21.06 -2.39
C LEU A 71 -16.90 -22.47 -2.24
N PHE A 72 -16.29 -23.32 -1.42
CA PHE A 72 -16.76 -24.68 -1.13
C PHE A 72 -18.07 -24.68 -0.34
N GLU A 73 -18.23 -23.76 0.62
CA GLU A 73 -19.47 -23.62 1.39
C GLU A 73 -20.62 -23.10 0.53
N ARG A 74 -20.37 -22.09 -0.32
CA ARG A 74 -21.35 -21.62 -1.33
C ARG A 74 -21.72 -22.72 -2.31
N ALA A 75 -20.73 -23.46 -2.82
CA ALA A 75 -20.97 -24.63 -3.68
C ALA A 75 -21.88 -25.65 -3.02
N LYS A 76 -21.64 -26.01 -1.76
CA LYS A 76 -22.51 -26.93 -1.02
C LYS A 76 -23.92 -26.37 -0.79
N ALA A 77 -24.05 -25.07 -0.55
CA ALA A 77 -25.35 -24.42 -0.36
C ALA A 77 -26.22 -24.53 -1.62
N VAL A 78 -25.62 -24.39 -2.81
CA VAL A 78 -26.29 -24.58 -4.11
C VAL A 78 -26.29 -26.04 -4.61
N GLY A 79 -25.91 -26.99 -3.75
CA GLY A 79 -25.97 -28.43 -4.05
C GLY A 79 -24.85 -28.98 -4.94
N ILE A 80 -23.77 -28.23 -5.17
CA ILE A 80 -22.58 -28.68 -5.91
C ILE A 80 -21.58 -29.30 -4.93
N ASP A 81 -21.07 -30.50 -5.23
CA ASP A 81 -19.92 -31.06 -4.50
C ASP A 81 -18.60 -30.47 -5.03
N PRO A 82 -17.85 -29.73 -4.19
CA PRO A 82 -16.62 -29.07 -4.61
C PRO A 82 -15.38 -30.00 -4.61
N ALA A 83 -15.49 -31.24 -4.11
CA ALA A 83 -14.35 -32.15 -4.01
C ALA A 83 -13.78 -32.55 -5.38
N GLY A 84 -12.51 -32.22 -5.62
CA GLY A 84 -11.79 -32.59 -6.85
C GLY A 84 -12.11 -31.73 -8.07
N MET A 85 -12.78 -30.58 -7.89
CA MET A 85 -13.07 -29.62 -8.96
C MET A 85 -12.05 -28.48 -8.96
N GLU A 86 -11.61 -28.05 -10.15
CA GLU A 86 -10.75 -26.88 -10.32
C GLU A 86 -11.48 -25.59 -9.85
N VAL A 87 -10.76 -24.74 -9.10
CA VAL A 87 -11.32 -23.58 -8.39
C VAL A 87 -12.05 -22.63 -9.35
N ASN A 88 -11.49 -22.36 -10.52
CA ASN A 88 -12.08 -21.47 -11.54
C ASN A 88 -13.39 -22.03 -12.14
N ALA A 89 -13.45 -23.35 -12.32
CA ALA A 89 -14.64 -24.01 -12.85
C ALA A 89 -15.76 -24.04 -11.81
N LEU A 90 -15.40 -24.25 -10.54
CA LEU A 90 -16.33 -24.20 -9.42
C LEU A 90 -16.96 -22.81 -9.27
N GLU A 91 -16.16 -21.74 -9.33
CA GLU A 91 -16.66 -20.36 -9.23
C GLU A 91 -17.68 -20.03 -10.32
N THR A 92 -17.41 -20.43 -11.56
CA THR A 92 -18.31 -20.18 -12.70
C THR A 92 -19.66 -20.88 -12.50
N LYS A 93 -19.64 -22.14 -12.02
CA LYS A 93 -20.86 -22.93 -11.80
C LYS A 93 -21.67 -22.40 -10.63
N VAL A 94 -21.01 -22.07 -9.51
CA VAL A 94 -21.66 -21.49 -8.33
C VAL A 94 -22.36 -20.19 -8.71
N LYS A 95 -21.66 -19.29 -9.41
CA LYS A 95 -22.22 -18.00 -9.82
C LYS A 95 -23.40 -18.13 -10.78
N ALA A 96 -23.36 -19.10 -11.69
CA ALA A 96 -24.46 -19.36 -12.62
C ALA A 96 -25.71 -19.91 -11.89
N LEU A 97 -25.52 -20.80 -10.91
CA LEU A 97 -26.61 -21.37 -10.12
C LEU A 97 -27.20 -20.36 -9.14
N GLU A 98 -26.37 -19.56 -8.46
CA GLU A 98 -26.83 -18.47 -7.60
C GLU A 98 -27.66 -17.43 -8.36
N ALA A 99 -27.27 -17.09 -9.60
CA ALA A 99 -28.04 -16.17 -10.43
C ALA A 99 -29.45 -16.71 -10.75
N LEU A 100 -29.56 -18.01 -11.01
CA LEU A 100 -30.84 -18.67 -11.29
C LEU A 100 -31.73 -18.77 -10.05
N GLU A 101 -31.16 -19.03 -8.86
CA GLU A 101 -31.91 -19.03 -7.59
C GLU A 101 -32.38 -17.64 -7.16
N SER A 102 -31.67 -16.58 -7.56
CA SER A 102 -32.05 -15.19 -7.23
C SER A 102 -33.10 -14.58 -8.17
N GLU A 103 -33.42 -15.25 -9.27
CA GLU A 103 -34.45 -14.84 -10.24
C GLU A 103 -35.82 -15.53 -10.03
N GLU A 104 -35.96 -16.38 -9.00
CA GLU A 104 -37.24 -16.92 -8.49
C GLU A 104 -37.72 -16.19 -7.23
#